data_AF-A0A221NL85-F1
#
_entry.id   AF-A0A221NL85-F1
#
_cell.length_a   1.000
_cell.length_b   1.000
_cell.length_c   1.000
_cell.angle_alpha   90.00
_cell.angle_beta   90.00
_cell.angle_gamma   90.00
#
_symmetry.space_group_name_H-M   'P 1'
#
loop_
_entity.id
_entity.type
_entity.pdbx_description
1 polymer ?
#
loop_
_entity_poly.entity_id
_entity_poly.type
_entity_poly.pdbx_seq_one_letter_code
_entity_poly.pdbx_strand_id
1 'polypeptide(L)'
;MAVSKETEAKTTLDSDVTKPSVTAPGDGPADTTDPTERATSVTPQPGDEAFAVGTVNAVKPLPKAKAPAKGKERTETYEAVKPDGSTVKIERNIETGESKIVE
;
A
#
# COMPACT_ATOMS: atom_id res chain seq x y z
N MET A 1 -9.45 22.09 -3.47
CA MET A 1 -8.01 21.76 -3.56
C MET A 1 -7.92 20.34 -4.08
N ALA A 2 -7.40 20.16 -5.30
CA ALA A 2 -7.24 18.84 -5.88
C ALA A 2 -6.01 18.19 -5.25
N VAL A 3 -6.21 17.11 -4.50
CA VAL A 3 -5.11 16.28 -4.00
C VAL A 3 -4.60 15.50 -5.19
N SER A 4 -3.52 15.98 -5.81
CA SER A 4 -2.74 15.22 -6.76
C SER A 4 -2.23 13.96 -6.05
N LYS A 5 -2.72 12.80 -6.49
CA LYS A 5 -2.34 11.49 -6.00
C LYS A 5 -0.86 11.29 -6.33
N GLU A 6 0.00 11.63 -5.38
CA GLU A 6 1.44 11.43 -5.48
C GLU A 6 1.67 9.94 -5.72
N THR A 7 2.36 9.62 -6.81
CA THR A 7 2.64 8.24 -7.17
C THR A 7 3.73 7.76 -6.23
N GLU A 8 3.39 6.88 -5.28
CA GLU A 8 4.33 6.32 -4.31
C GLU A 8 5.59 5.82 -5.04
N ALA A 9 6.75 6.39 -4.68
CA ALA A 9 8.03 6.00 -5.24
C ALA A 9 8.38 4.62 -4.68
N LYS A 10 8.52 3.64 -5.58
CA LYS A 10 8.89 2.25 -5.26
C LYS A 10 10.35 2.03 -5.60
N THR A 11 11.04 1.19 -4.84
CA THR A 11 12.44 0.87 -5.14
C THR A 11 12.59 -0.11 -6.30
N THR A 12 13.77 -0.10 -6.93
CA THR A 12 14.19 -1.08 -7.95
C THR A 12 15.02 -2.24 -7.38
N LEU A 13 14.88 -2.53 -6.08
CA LEU A 13 15.61 -3.58 -5.38
C LEU A 13 15.52 -4.94 -6.09
N ASP A 14 16.69 -5.47 -6.47
CA ASP A 14 16.84 -6.80 -7.05
C ASP A 14 16.92 -7.88 -5.95
N SER A 15 16.40 -9.06 -6.26
CA SER A 15 16.37 -10.23 -5.39
C SER A 15 17.62 -11.11 -5.52
N ASP A 16 18.42 -10.93 -6.57
CA ASP A 16 19.65 -11.69 -6.81
C ASP A 16 20.84 -11.10 -6.04
N VAL A 17 21.46 -11.90 -5.18
CA VAL A 17 22.61 -11.53 -4.33
C VAL A 17 23.96 -11.97 -4.90
N THR A 18 23.94 -12.54 -6.11
CA THR A 18 25.14 -13.04 -6.78
C THR A 18 25.63 -12.11 -7.88
N LYS A 19 24.77 -11.21 -8.34
CA LYS A 19 25.04 -10.27 -9.42
C LYS A 19 25.39 -8.87 -8.91
N PRO A 20 25.98 -8.03 -9.76
CA PRO A 20 26.14 -6.61 -9.47
C PRO A 20 24.82 -5.95 -9.05
N SER A 21 24.90 -5.00 -8.13
CA SER A 21 23.73 -4.19 -7.76
C SER A 21 23.31 -3.35 -8.95
N VAL A 22 22.05 -3.49 -9.36
CA VAL A 22 21.40 -2.67 -10.40
C VAL A 22 20.62 -1.49 -9.80
N THR A 23 20.46 -1.47 -8.47
CA THR A 23 19.82 -0.40 -7.72
C THR A 23 20.57 0.91 -7.90
N ALA A 24 19.87 1.96 -8.32
CA ALA A 24 20.46 3.28 -8.51
C ALA A 24 20.87 3.92 -7.17
N PRO A 25 21.87 4.82 -7.14
CA PRO A 25 22.17 5.60 -5.95
C PRO A 25 20.94 6.40 -5.48
N GLY A 26 20.60 6.31 -4.20
CA GLY A 26 19.41 6.97 -3.64
C GLY A 26 18.08 6.27 -3.96
N ASP A 27 18.13 5.02 -4.44
CA ASP A 27 16.97 4.13 -4.59
C ASP A 27 17.05 2.94 -3.63
N GLY A 28 17.59 3.18 -2.42
CA GLY A 28 17.68 2.17 -1.38
C GLY A 28 16.34 1.98 -0.66
N PRO A 29 16.23 0.98 0.23
CA PRO A 29 15.04 0.78 1.06
C PRO A 29 14.64 2.01 1.91
N ALA A 30 15.58 2.92 2.16
CA ALA A 30 15.33 4.14 2.93
C ALA A 30 14.72 5.27 2.08
N ASP A 31 14.71 5.12 0.75
CA ASP A 31 14.33 6.17 -0.19
C ASP A 31 12.92 5.96 -0.78
N THR A 32 12.22 4.89 -0.37
CA THR A 32 10.82 4.63 -0.74
C THR A 32 9.84 5.51 0.04
N THR A 33 8.77 5.94 -0.64
CA THR A 33 7.63 6.60 0.01
C THR A 33 6.44 5.67 0.22
N ASP A 34 6.55 4.41 -0.21
CA ASP A 34 5.53 3.37 0.01
C ASP A 34 5.68 2.78 1.44
N PRO A 35 4.72 3.05 2.35
CA PRO A 35 4.80 2.58 3.74
C PRO A 35 4.64 1.06 3.88
N THR A 36 4.26 0.37 2.80
CA THR A 36 4.09 -1.09 2.77
C THR A 36 5.28 -1.81 2.16
N GLU A 37 6.22 -1.07 1.56
CA GLU A 37 7.45 -1.61 1.02
C GLU A 37 8.39 -2.03 2.16
N ARG A 38 8.97 -3.22 2.02
CA ARG A 38 9.81 -3.82 3.04
C ARG A 38 11.00 -4.47 2.37
N ALA A 39 12.14 -4.41 3.03
CA ALA A 39 13.35 -5.10 2.60
C ALA A 39 14.06 -5.71 3.81
N THR A 40 14.88 -6.71 3.57
CA THR A 40 15.68 -7.37 4.61
C THR A 40 17.13 -7.49 4.18
N SER A 41 18.04 -7.33 5.13
CA SER A 41 19.45 -7.58 4.90
C SER A 41 19.70 -9.07 4.73
N VAL A 42 20.64 -9.39 3.86
CA VAL A 42 21.08 -10.76 3.57
C VAL A 42 22.60 -10.77 3.49
N THR A 43 23.20 -11.91 3.80
CA THR A 43 24.63 -12.09 3.56
C THR A 43 24.88 -12.04 2.04
N PRO A 44 25.72 -11.13 1.53
CA PRO A 44 26.04 -11.07 0.11
C PRO A 44 26.75 -12.34 -0.33
N GLN A 45 26.46 -12.80 -1.56
CA GLN A 45 27.07 -13.97 -2.16
C GLN A 45 27.61 -13.64 -3.55
N PRO A 46 28.58 -12.71 -3.66
CA PRO A 46 29.06 -12.22 -4.96
C PRO A 46 29.55 -13.37 -5.85
N GLY A 47 29.05 -13.41 -7.09
CA GLY A 47 29.62 -14.22 -8.17
C GLY A 47 30.77 -13.48 -8.85
N ASP A 48 31.41 -14.14 -9.83
CA ASP A 48 32.61 -13.63 -10.50
C ASP A 48 32.41 -12.23 -11.12
N GLU A 49 31.23 -11.98 -11.71
CA GLU A 49 30.88 -10.68 -12.28
C GLU A 49 30.72 -9.58 -11.21
N ALA A 50 30.08 -9.90 -10.09
CA ALA A 50 29.92 -8.98 -8.95
C ALA A 50 31.27 -8.65 -8.28
N PHE A 51 32.16 -9.64 -8.21
CA PHE A 51 33.54 -9.42 -7.77
C PHE A 51 34.31 -8.49 -8.72
N ALA A 52 34.14 -8.66 -10.03
CA ALA A 52 34.81 -7.81 -11.03
C ALA A 52 34.32 -6.36 -11.01
N VAL A 53 33.01 -6.15 -10.83
CA VAL A 53 32.38 -4.81 -10.76
C VAL A 53 32.51 -4.18 -9.37
N GLY A 54 32.76 -4.98 -8.33
CA GLY A 54 32.94 -4.54 -6.95
C GLY A 54 31.64 -4.15 -6.23
N THR A 55 30.49 -4.51 -6.80
CA THR A 55 29.17 -4.26 -6.20
C THR A 55 28.36 -5.55 -6.16
N VAL A 56 27.53 -5.71 -5.12
CA VAL A 56 26.63 -6.85 -4.97
C VAL A 56 25.44 -6.44 -4.10
N ASN A 57 24.27 -7.02 -4.33
CA ASN A 57 23.12 -6.78 -3.47
C ASN A 57 23.33 -7.42 -2.09
N ALA A 58 23.15 -6.62 -1.05
CA ALA A 58 23.16 -7.06 0.36
C ALA A 58 21.76 -6.99 1.00
N VAL A 59 20.74 -6.66 0.20
CA VAL A 59 19.38 -6.42 0.65
C VAL A 59 18.43 -7.05 -0.37
N LYS A 60 17.35 -7.68 0.10
CA LYS A 60 16.30 -8.23 -0.75
C LYS A 60 14.94 -7.61 -0.42
N PRO A 61 14.06 -7.41 -1.42
CA PRO A 61 12.69 -7.03 -1.16
C PRO A 61 11.96 -8.15 -0.42
N LEU A 62 11.17 -7.78 0.58
CA LEU A 62 10.23 -8.66 1.26
C LEU A 62 8.85 -8.50 0.63
N PRO A 63 8.01 -9.56 0.67
CA PRO A 63 6.62 -9.42 0.25
C PRO A 63 5.91 -8.33 1.05
N LYS A 64 5.07 -7.54 0.39
CA LYS A 64 4.30 -6.47 1.04
C LYS A 64 3.41 -7.02 2.15
N ALA A 65 3.24 -6.25 3.22
CA ALA A 65 2.27 -6.60 4.24
C ALA A 65 0.87 -6.62 3.61
N LYS A 66 0.04 -7.61 3.97
CA LYS A 66 -1.37 -7.57 3.59
C LYS A 66 -1.99 -6.34 4.24
N ALA A 67 -2.76 -5.58 3.46
CA ALA A 67 -3.58 -4.52 4.01
C ALA A 67 -4.44 -5.08 5.16
N PRO A 68 -4.61 -4.35 6.27
CA PRO A 68 -5.48 -4.80 7.34
C PRO A 68 -6.88 -5.05 6.76
N ALA A 69 -7.53 -6.10 7.25
CA ALA A 69 -8.91 -6.36 6.87
C ALA A 69 -9.74 -5.11 7.23
N LYS A 70 -10.52 -4.60 6.27
CA LYS A 70 -11.51 -3.58 6.58
C LYS A 70 -12.47 -4.17 7.60
N GLY A 71 -12.71 -3.44 8.69
CA GLY A 71 -13.74 -3.82 9.65
C GLY A 71 -15.11 -3.94 8.98
N LYS A 72 -16.04 -4.66 9.61
CA LYS A 72 -17.42 -4.66 9.13
C LYS A 72 -17.94 -3.23 9.15
N GLU A 73 -18.56 -2.82 8.05
CA GLU A 73 -19.29 -1.56 7.97
C GLU A 73 -20.42 -1.59 9.00
N ARG A 74 -20.61 -0.47 9.69
CA ARG A 74 -21.67 -0.26 10.65
C ARG A 74 -22.74 0.58 10.00
N THR A 75 -23.98 0.16 10.18
CA THR A 75 -25.14 0.83 9.61
C THR A 75 -26.09 1.27 10.72
N GLU A 76 -26.61 2.48 10.60
CA GLU A 76 -27.67 3.01 11.44
C GLU A 76 -28.98 3.05 10.64
N THR A 77 -30.08 2.61 11.24
CA THR A 77 -31.40 2.72 10.63
C THR A 77 -32.28 3.69 11.39
N TYR A 78 -32.85 4.68 10.71
CA TYR A 78 -33.77 5.65 11.29
C TYR A 78 -34.93 5.98 10.35
N GLU A 79 -36.04 6.46 10.92
CA GLU A 79 -37.21 6.89 10.15
C GLU A 79 -37.09 8.38 9.79
N ALA A 80 -37.50 8.73 8.58
CA ALA A 80 -37.57 10.11 8.10
C ALA A 80 -38.88 10.36 7.38
N VAL A 81 -39.41 11.57 7.49
CA VAL A 81 -40.65 11.98 6.82
C VAL A 81 -40.29 12.57 5.45
N LYS A 82 -40.91 12.06 4.39
CA LYS A 82 -40.82 12.59 3.03
C LYS A 82 -41.58 13.93 2.92
N PRO A 83 -41.31 14.73 1.86
CA PRO A 83 -42.08 15.94 1.59
C PRO A 83 -43.59 15.70 1.38
N ASP A 84 -43.98 14.50 0.98
CA ASP A 84 -45.39 14.09 0.81
C ASP A 84 -46.08 13.69 2.14
N GLY A 85 -45.36 13.73 3.26
CA GLY A 85 -45.85 13.36 4.59
C GLY A 85 -45.76 11.87 4.93
N SER A 86 -45.33 11.01 4.02
CA SER A 86 -45.11 9.58 4.30
C SER A 86 -43.77 9.33 5.00
N THR A 87 -43.68 8.31 5.86
CA THR A 87 -42.43 7.90 6.50
C THR A 87 -41.65 6.92 5.63
N VAL A 88 -40.32 7.06 5.63
CA VAL A 88 -39.38 6.10 5.04
C VAL A 88 -38.33 5.70 6.05
N LYS A 89 -37.88 4.46 5.94
CA LYS A 89 -36.73 3.98 6.70
C LYS A 89 -35.46 4.19 5.90
N ILE A 90 -34.48 4.84 6.51
CA ILE A 90 -33.18 5.15 5.92
C ILE A 90 -32.14 4.30 6.63
N GLU A 91 -31.33 3.58 5.87
CA GLU A 91 -30.10 2.95 6.36
C GLU A 91 -28.92 3.82 5.95
N ARG A 92 -28.13 4.25 6.93
CA ARG A 92 -26.93 5.06 6.76
C ARG A 92 -25.71 4.25 7.14
N ASN A 93 -24.76 4.16 6.23
CA ASN A 93 -23.43 3.63 6.49
C ASN A 93 -22.61 4.67 7.28
N ILE A 94 -22.13 4.29 8.46
CA ILE A 94 -21.42 5.20 9.37
C ILE A 94 -20.02 5.52 8.86
N GLU A 95 -19.39 4.59 8.14
CA GLU A 95 -18.03 4.72 7.62
C GLU A 95 -17.97 5.53 6.32
N THR A 96 -18.93 5.37 5.41
CA THR A 96 -18.95 6.07 4.12
C THR A 96 -19.83 7.31 4.11
N GLY A 97 -20.80 7.40 5.02
CA GLY A 97 -21.83 8.44 5.02
C GLY A 97 -22.90 8.26 3.95
N GLU A 98 -22.86 7.16 3.20
CA GLU A 98 -23.90 6.84 2.21
C GLU A 98 -25.20 6.45 2.91
N SER A 99 -26.31 7.00 2.42
CA SER A 99 -27.65 6.68 2.90
C SER A 99 -28.46 6.06 1.76
N LYS A 100 -29.21 5.00 2.07
CA LYS A 100 -30.17 4.39 1.16
C LYS A 100 -31.53 4.27 1.84
N ILE A 101 -32.58 4.39 1.04
CA ILE A 101 -33.94 4.12 1.50
C ILE A 101 -34.12 2.60 1.48
N VAL A 102 -34.58 2.05 2.59
CA VAL A 102 -34.92 0.64 2.74
C VAL A 102 -36.43 0.60 2.96
N GLU A 103 -37.19 0.14 1.96
CA GLU A 103 -38.66 0.03 2.06
C GLU A 103 -39.10 -0.90 3.20
#